data_AF-A0A2C5ZIH1-F1
#
_entry.id   AF-A0A2C5ZIH1-F1
#
_cell.length_a   1.000
_cell.length_b   1.000
_cell.length_c   1.000
_cell.angle_alpha   90.00
_cell.angle_beta   90.00
_cell.angle_gamma   90.00
#
_symmetry.space_group_name_H-M   'P 1'
#
loop_
_entity.id
_entity.type
_entity.pdbx_description
1 polymer ?
#
loop_
_entity_poly.entity_id
_entity_poly.type
_entity_poly.pdbx_seq_one_letter_code
_entity_poly.pdbx_strand_id
1 'polypeptide(L)' 'MSLGSQIYSTFFKKNYAMLAAVFGAGFAFEMGFNSSMNRFWDNHNRGRQWKDIRSRYVESAEEDDDE' A
#
# COMPACT_ATOMS: atom_id res chain seq x y z
N MET A 1 26.17 -5.85 -23.79
CA MET A 1 24.93 -5.04 -23.80
C MET A 1 24.73 -4.44 -22.43
N SER A 2 24.24 -3.20 -22.33
CA SER A 2 23.88 -2.57 -21.05
C SER A 2 22.57 -3.17 -20.50
N LEU A 3 22.39 -3.15 -19.18
CA LEU A 3 21.14 -3.54 -18.53
C LEU A 3 19.94 -2.77 -19.09
N GLY A 4 20.11 -1.46 -19.36
CA GLY A 4 19.07 -0.64 -19.99
C GLY A 4 18.72 -1.12 -21.40
N SER A 5 19.72 -1.59 -22.16
CA SER A 5 19.51 -2.16 -23.49
C SER A 5 18.77 -3.50 -23.44
N GLN A 6 19.00 -4.31 -22.40
CA GLN A 6 18.30 -5.58 -22.19
C GLN A 6 16.85 -5.37 -21.75
N ILE A 7 16.60 -4.43 -20.84
CA ILE A 7 15.24 -4.07 -20.42
C ILE A 7 14.44 -3.52 -21.60
N TYR A 8 15.05 -2.62 -22.39
CA TYR A 8 14.41 -2.05 -23.56
C TYR A 8 14.05 -3.11 -24.60
N SER A 9 15.00 -3.99 -24.95
CA SER A 9 14.77 -5.03 -25.96
C SER A 9 13.73 -6.06 -25.53
N THR A 10 13.64 -6.35 -24.24
CA THR A 10 12.75 -7.37 -23.67
C THR A 10 11.33 -6.85 -23.47
N PHE A 11 11.17 -5.67 -22.87
CA PHE A 11 9.86 -5.18 -22.44
C PHE A 11 9.35 -3.99 -23.26
N PHE A 12 10.22 -3.11 -23.75
CA PHE A 12 9.78 -1.82 -24.31
C PHE A 12 9.89 -1.71 -25.83
N LYS A 13 10.52 -2.67 -26.51
CA LYS A 13 10.68 -2.65 -27.98
C LYS A 13 9.39 -3.00 -28.74
N LYS A 14 8.49 -3.77 -28.14
CA LYS A 14 7.21 -4.19 -28.76
C LYS A 14 6.02 -3.62 -27.99
N ASN A 15 5.07 -2.99 -28.68
CA ASN A 15 3.93 -2.31 -28.06
C ASN A 15 3.12 -3.19 -27.10
N TYR A 16 2.77 -4.42 -27.50
CA TYR A 16 1.99 -5.31 -26.62
C TYR A 16 2.77 -5.71 -25.35
N ALA A 17 4.09 -5.97 -25.49
CA ALA A 17 4.94 -6.34 -24.36
C ALA A 17 5.14 -5.15 -23.41
N MET A 18 5.24 -3.94 -23.97
CA MET A 18 5.30 -2.69 -23.21
C MET A 18 4.02 -2.49 -22.40
N LEU A 19 2.85 -2.64 -23.03
CA LEU A 19 1.57 -2.49 -22.34
C LEU A 19 1.42 -3.50 -21.21
N ALA A 20 1.76 -4.77 -21.44
CA ALA A 20 1.74 -5.80 -20.41
C ALA A 20 2.70 -5.48 -19.25
N ALA A 21 3.91 -5.01 -19.56
CA ALA A 21 4.91 -4.64 -18.56
C ALA A 21 4.47 -3.44 -17.71
N VAL A 22 3.96 -2.38 -18.35
CA VAL A 22 3.51 -1.17 -17.65
C VAL A 22 2.31 -1.45 -16.77
N PHE A 23 1.28 -2.14 -17.29
CA PHE A 23 0.10 -2.47 -16.47
C PHE A 23 0.43 -3.46 -15.36
N GLY A 24 1.21 -4.51 -15.66
CA GLY A 24 1.64 -5.47 -14.64
C GLY A 24 2.47 -4.81 -13.53
N ALA A 25 3.41 -3.93 -13.90
CA ALA A 25 4.18 -3.15 -12.94
C ALA A 25 3.29 -2.20 -12.13
N GLY A 26 2.29 -1.58 -12.77
CA GLY A 26 1.31 -0.73 -12.09
C GLY A 26 0.58 -1.46 -10.96
N PHE A 27 0.02 -2.65 -11.24
CA PHE A 27 -0.66 -3.45 -10.21
C PHE A 27 0.28 -3.92 -9.10
N ALA A 28 1.46 -4.43 -9.46
CA ALA A 28 2.44 -4.88 -8.48
C ALA A 28 2.92 -3.73 -7.59
N PHE A 29 3.15 -2.56 -8.19
CA PHE A 29 3.54 -1.35 -7.47
C PHE A 29 2.42 -0.88 -6.56
N GLU A 30 1.17 -0.80 -7.02
CA GLU A 30 0.03 -0.37 -6.20
C GLU A 30 -0.10 -1.22 -4.92
N MET A 31 -0.09 -2.55 -5.06
CA MET A 31 -0.17 -3.46 -3.92
C MET A 31 0.98 -3.27 -2.92
N GLY A 32 2.22 -3.25 -3.43
CA GLY A 32 3.40 -3.10 -2.59
C GLY A 32 3.50 -1.73 -1.93
N PHE A 33 3.20 -0.68 -2.69
CA PHE A 33 3.28 0.72 -2.24
C PHE A 33 2.22 1.00 -1.18
N ASN A 34 0.96 0.66 -1.43
CA ASN A 34 -0.13 0.88 -0.46
C ASN A 34 0.14 0.15 0.86
N SER A 35 0.55 -1.12 0.81
CA SER A 35 0.86 -1.89 2.02
C SER A 35 2.04 -1.28 2.78
N SER A 36 3.09 -0.85 2.07
CA SER A 36 4.29 -0.29 2.70
C SER A 36 4.02 1.08 3.31
N MET A 37 3.30 1.94 2.60
CA MET A 37 2.97 3.29 3.06
C MET A 37 1.97 3.28 4.20
N ASN A 38 0.97 2.40 4.18
CA ASN A 38 0.10 2.19 5.34
C ASN A 38 0.90 1.76 6.56
N ARG A 39 1.79 0.77 6.42
CA ARG A 39 2.61 0.32 7.55
C ARG A 39 3.53 1.42 8.09
N PHE A 40 4.13 2.21 7.20
CA PHE A 40 4.95 3.35 7.59
C PHE A 40 4.13 4.39 8.36
N TRP A 41 2.97 4.75 7.83
CA TRP A 41 2.05 5.70 8.45
C TRP A 41 1.57 5.23 9.83
N ASP A 42 1.17 3.96 9.91
CA ASP A 42 0.70 3.33 11.13
C ASP A 42 1.75 3.34 12.23
N ASN A 43 3.00 3.03 11.87
CA ASN A 43 4.10 3.03 12.80
C ASN A 43 4.44 4.45 13.27
N HIS A 44 4.41 5.43 12.37
CA HIS A 44 4.71 6.82 12.69
C HIS A 44 3.63 7.46 13.58
N ASN A 45 2.36 7.09 13.39
CA ASN A 45 1.22 7.66 14.09
C ASN A 45 0.67 6.75 15.21
N ARG A 46 1.45 5.75 15.63
CA ARG A 46 1.04 4.79 16.65
C ARG A 46 0.57 5.49 17.94
N GLY A 47 -0.57 5.05 18.46
CA GLY A 47 -1.18 5.59 19.68
C GLY A 47 -2.02 6.84 19.46
N ARG A 48 -2.08 7.36 18.22
CA ARG A 48 -2.93 8.51 17.84
C ARG A 48 -4.04 8.13 16.87
N GLN A 49 -3.95 6.96 16.24
CA GLN A 49 -4.93 6.53 15.26
C GLN A 49 -6.17 6.02 15.97
N TRP A 50 -7.34 6.21 15.33
CA TRP A 50 -8.60 5.70 15.86
C TRP A 50 -8.51 4.20 16.21
N LYS A 51 -7.92 3.37 15.34
CA LYS A 51 -7.72 1.94 15.61
C LYS A 51 -6.88 1.63 16.86
N ASP A 52 -6.04 2.56 17.30
CA ASP A 52 -5.20 2.40 18.49
C ASP A 52 -5.93 2.85 19.78
N ILE A 53 -6.89 3.77 19.67
CA ILE A 53 -7.56 4.41 20.82
C ILE A 53 -9.06 4.06 20.94
N ARG A 54 -9.64 3.42 19.93
CA ARG A 54 -11.09 3.16 19.82
C ARG A 54 -11.66 2.44 21.04
N SER A 55 -10.96 1.44 21.57
CA SER A 55 -11.46 0.63 22.70
C SER A 55 -11.86 1.50 23.89
N ARG A 56 -11.07 2.56 24.17
CA ARG A 56 -11.29 3.50 25.26
C ARG A 56 -12.58 4.31 25.18
N TYR A 57 -13.22 4.37 24.01
CA TYR A 57 -14.41 5.20 23.80
C TYR A 57 -15.65 4.35 23.53
N VAL A 58 -15.46 3.12 23.05
CA VAL A 58 -16.58 2.19 22.83
C VAL A 58 -16.92 1.47 24.13
N GLU A 59 -15.94 1.05 24.93
CA GLU A 59 -16.20 0.47 26.26
C GLU A 59 -16.86 1.50 27.20
N SER A 60 -16.37 2.73 27.23
CA SER A 60 -17.00 3.79 28.05
C SER A 60 -18.43 4.13 27.63
N ALA A 61 -18.77 3.98 26.35
CA ALA A 61 -20.14 4.18 25.89
C ALA A 61 -21.07 3.02 26.28
N GLU A 62 -20.55 1.80 26.40
CA GLU A 62 -21.29 0.64 26.89
C GLU A 62 -21.47 0.70 28.41
N GLU A 63 -20.45 1.15 29.16
CA GLU A 63 -20.56 1.39 30.62
C GLU A 63 -21.54 2.54 30.96
N ASP A 64 -21.59 3.62 30.16
CA ASP A 64 -22.51 4.74 30.36
C ASP A 64 -23.98 4.39 30.02
N ASP A 65 -24.25 3.38 29.18
CA ASP A 65 -25.62 2.94 28.82
C ASP A 65 -26.20 1.91 29.83
N ASP A 66 -25.34 1.26 30.63
CA ASP A 66 -25.72 0.27 31.65
C ASP A 66 -25.91 0.88 33.07
N GLU A 67 -25.64 2.18 33.28
CA GLU A 67 -26.00 2.99 34.47
C GLU A 67 -27.33 3.77 34.30
#